data_AF-A0A9W7F2H6-F1
#
_entry.id   AF-A0A9W7F2H6-F1
#
_cell.length_a   1.000
_cell.length_b   1.000
_cell.length_c   1.000
_cell.angle_alpha   90.00
_cell.angle_beta   90.00
_cell.angle_gamma   90.00
#
_symmetry.space_group_name_H-M   'P 1'
#
loop_
_entity.id
_entity.type
_entity.pdbx_description
1 polymer ?
#
loop_
_entity_poly.entity_id
_entity_poly.type
_entity_poly.pdbx_seq_one_letter_code
_entity_poly.pdbx_strand_id
1 'polypeptide(L)'
;MGGVSSSRFEPSAASASDHWTFSGILRNDGGGFCGWRTKAFETPLDANGFEGVYLKVRFTSDDEPEKRTYKLTVRDDQTRGEYVRQGMFEVPKATGSEFSTVLVPFSSLVAVRGPVINPNAPPFKKDTVFQIGMVISKFKIAASMETIEDFRDGPFSMDISEVGFYSEENVGNVSPSTFPVMSNTTKSSFGRSVLGPVFKLVFSEKSRRRRAALNVLVDRAEKRNGAKKGLGRAWLQSVSVSYRNRARSRGYLSAASTFARRLVADSVKFFLGKTLKLLVFYPIFASFKLVKLFKVKVLGKAPVPEMK
;
A
#
# COMPACT_ATOMS: atom_id res chain seq x y z
N MET A 1 0.63 -2.31 3.67
CA MET A 1 1.24 -1.88 2.38
C MET A 1 1.57 -0.39 2.48
N GLY A 2 2.52 0.17 1.72
CA GLY A 2 2.74 1.64 1.79
C GLY A 2 3.97 2.26 1.11
N GLY A 3 4.71 1.50 0.30
CA GLY A 3 5.97 2.01 -0.28
C GLY A 3 7.03 2.24 0.79
N VAL A 4 7.35 3.51 1.10
CA VAL A 4 8.26 3.89 2.21
C VAL A 4 7.49 4.11 3.53
N SER A 5 6.18 4.33 3.47
CA SER A 5 5.32 4.31 4.64
C SER A 5 5.22 2.88 5.21
N SER A 6 4.97 2.78 6.51
CA SER A 6 4.90 1.50 7.23
C SER A 6 3.69 1.47 8.13
N SER A 7 2.96 0.35 8.13
CA SER A 7 1.82 0.14 9.01
C SER A 7 1.77 -1.29 9.54
N ARG A 8 1.02 -1.46 10.61
CA ARG A 8 0.70 -2.72 11.28
C ARG A 8 -0.76 -2.69 11.70
N PHE A 9 -1.35 -3.88 11.74
CA PHE A 9 -2.72 -4.10 12.19
C PHE A 9 -2.66 -5.29 13.13
N GLU A 10 -2.85 -5.02 14.42
CA GLU A 10 -2.60 -5.98 15.49
C GLU A 10 -3.71 -5.89 16.54
N PRO A 11 -4.04 -7.01 17.22
CA PRO A 11 -4.96 -6.94 18.36
C PRO A 11 -4.35 -6.03 19.43
N SER A 12 -5.19 -5.28 20.13
CA SER A 12 -4.72 -4.39 21.19
C SER A 12 -3.95 -5.18 22.26
N ALA A 13 -2.81 -4.64 22.68
CA ALA A 13 -1.93 -5.28 23.68
C ALA A 13 -2.54 -5.30 25.09
N ALA A 14 -3.59 -4.52 25.33
CA ALA A 14 -4.38 -4.61 26.54
C ALA A 14 -5.28 -5.85 26.44
N SER A 15 -4.95 -6.87 27.22
CA SER A 15 -5.56 -8.21 27.28
C SER A 15 -7.08 -8.25 27.61
N ALA A 16 -7.76 -7.11 27.59
CA ALA A 16 -9.19 -6.97 27.91
C ALA A 16 -9.97 -6.10 26.92
N SER A 17 -9.39 -5.68 25.79
CA SER A 17 -10.07 -4.76 24.87
C SER A 17 -10.37 -5.39 23.51
N ASP A 18 -11.67 -5.50 23.18
CA ASP A 18 -12.24 -6.07 21.93
C ASP A 18 -12.02 -5.16 20.71
N HIS A 19 -10.78 -4.75 20.44
CA HIS A 19 -10.45 -3.96 19.27
C HIS A 19 -9.06 -4.26 18.71
N TRP A 20 -8.87 -3.86 17.46
CA TRP A 20 -7.63 -3.95 16.72
C TRP A 20 -7.04 -2.57 16.50
N THR A 21 -5.73 -2.42 16.63
CA THR A 21 -5.04 -1.16 16.40
C THR A 21 -4.39 -1.17 15.02
N PHE A 22 -4.84 -0.25 14.16
CA PHE A 22 -4.18 0.12 12.91
C PHE A 22 -3.25 1.30 13.14
N SER A 23 -1.95 1.05 13.19
CA SER A 23 -0.95 2.08 13.46
C SER A 23 0.21 2.06 12.47
N GLY A 24 0.92 3.17 12.37
CA GLY A 24 2.02 3.27 11.43
C GLY A 24 2.67 4.64 11.36
N ILE A 25 3.51 4.80 10.33
CA ILE A 25 4.15 6.06 9.95
C ILE A 25 3.89 6.27 8.46
N LEU A 26 3.15 7.33 8.15
CA LEU A 26 2.98 7.85 6.80
C LEU A 26 4.18 8.70 6.43
N ARG A 27 4.68 8.57 5.20
CA ARG A 27 5.76 9.39 4.66
C ARG A 27 5.33 9.96 3.33
N ASN A 28 5.48 11.27 3.15
CA ASN A 28 5.12 11.91 1.89
C ASN A 28 5.90 11.28 0.71
N ASP A 29 7.17 10.94 0.94
CA ASP A 29 8.02 10.29 -0.05
C ASP A 29 7.66 8.82 -0.29
N GLY A 30 7.76 8.40 -1.55
CA GLY A 30 7.71 6.99 -1.94
C GLY A 30 6.36 6.31 -1.74
N GLY A 31 5.28 7.08 -1.76
CA GLY A 31 3.92 6.56 -1.86
C GLY A 31 2.91 7.34 -1.02
N GLY A 32 3.23 7.73 0.21
CA GLY A 32 2.28 8.50 1.03
C GLY A 32 0.98 7.78 1.35
N PHE A 33 0.99 6.45 1.50
CA PHE A 33 -0.18 5.70 1.89
C PHE A 33 0.13 4.54 2.83
N CYS A 34 -0.83 4.17 3.67
CA CYS A 34 -0.84 2.96 4.49
C CYS A 34 -2.22 2.31 4.36
N GLY A 35 -2.30 1.00 4.55
CA GLY A 35 -3.59 0.33 4.50
C GLY A 35 -3.56 -1.09 5.03
N TRP A 36 -4.74 -1.54 5.46
CA TRP A 36 -5.04 -2.90 5.87
C TRP A 36 -6.24 -3.41 5.07
N ARG A 37 -6.42 -4.73 5.06
CA ARG A 37 -7.57 -5.39 4.44
C ARG A 37 -7.74 -6.77 5.06
N THR A 38 -8.97 -7.26 5.10
CA THR A 38 -9.27 -8.63 5.45
C THR A 38 -8.60 -9.58 4.45
N LYS A 39 -8.36 -10.84 4.86
CA LYS A 39 -8.18 -11.90 3.86
C LYS A 39 -9.47 -11.95 3.02
N ALA A 40 -9.34 -12.24 1.73
CA ALA A 40 -10.54 -12.43 0.91
C ALA A 40 -11.40 -13.54 1.53
N PHE A 41 -12.70 -13.27 1.69
CA PHE A 41 -13.66 -14.22 2.20
C PHE A 41 -13.80 -15.38 1.22
N GLU A 42 -13.84 -16.61 1.74
CA GLU A 42 -13.98 -17.82 0.91
C GLU A 42 -15.38 -17.88 0.31
N THR A 43 -16.39 -17.58 1.13
CA THR A 43 -17.77 -17.27 0.71
C THR A 43 -17.93 -15.75 0.69
N PRO A 44 -18.36 -15.14 -0.44
CA PRO A 44 -18.62 -13.71 -0.46
C PRO A 44 -19.75 -13.36 0.52
N LEU A 45 -19.68 -12.15 1.07
CA LEU A 45 -20.76 -11.60 1.89
C LEU A 45 -21.84 -11.02 0.97
N ASP A 46 -23.09 -11.34 1.27
CA ASP A 46 -24.25 -10.71 0.64
C ASP A 46 -24.62 -9.45 1.43
N ALA A 47 -24.52 -8.29 0.76
CA ALA A 47 -24.86 -6.97 1.29
C ALA A 47 -26.16 -6.42 0.68
N ASN A 48 -26.99 -7.26 0.06
CA ASN A 48 -28.34 -6.87 -0.34
C ASN A 48 -29.17 -6.45 0.88
N GLY A 49 -30.01 -5.43 0.74
CA GLY A 49 -30.78 -4.85 1.84
C GLY A 49 -29.98 -3.87 2.72
N PHE A 50 -28.66 -3.75 2.53
CA PHE A 50 -27.84 -2.77 3.23
C PHE A 50 -27.51 -1.55 2.34
N GLU A 51 -27.30 -0.42 3.00
CA GLU A 51 -26.98 0.85 2.37
C GLU A 51 -25.48 1.09 2.25
N GLY A 52 -24.69 0.53 3.16
CA GLY A 52 -23.24 0.74 3.17
C GLY A 52 -22.51 -0.09 4.21
N VAL A 53 -21.26 0.29 4.44
CA VAL A 53 -20.37 -0.30 5.45
C VAL A 53 -20.20 0.70 6.59
N TYR A 54 -20.27 0.22 7.82
CA TYR A 54 -19.90 1.00 9.00
C TYR A 54 -18.55 0.56 9.55
N LEU A 55 -17.86 1.51 10.18
CA LEU A 55 -16.62 1.31 10.93
C LEU A 55 -16.80 1.91 12.31
N LYS A 56 -16.60 1.13 13.37
CA LYS A 56 -16.56 1.64 14.74
C LYS A 56 -15.11 1.85 15.15
N VAL A 57 -14.71 3.10 15.25
CA VAL A 57 -13.31 3.51 15.28
C VAL A 57 -13.03 4.53 16.37
N ARG A 58 -11.82 4.50 16.91
CA ARG A 58 -11.30 5.51 17.82
C ARG A 58 -9.94 5.99 17.34
N PHE A 59 -9.79 7.29 17.16
CA PHE A 59 -8.55 7.89 16.69
C PHE A 59 -7.67 8.23 17.87
N THR A 60 -6.50 7.60 17.96
CA THR A 60 -5.65 7.65 19.18
C THR A 60 -4.40 8.50 19.02
N SER A 61 -4.03 8.91 17.80
CA SER A 61 -2.80 9.70 17.59
C SER A 61 -2.86 10.69 16.43
N ASP A 62 -4.06 11.09 16.01
CA ASP A 62 -4.24 12.01 14.89
C ASP A 62 -5.05 13.23 15.31
N ASP A 63 -4.34 14.35 15.44
CA ASP A 63 -4.86 15.64 15.92
C ASP A 63 -5.23 16.57 14.75
N GLU A 64 -4.79 16.24 13.53
CA GLU A 64 -5.16 16.91 12.27
C GLU A 64 -5.56 15.86 11.22
N PRO A 65 -6.57 15.00 11.48
CA PRO A 65 -6.96 13.95 10.56
C PRO A 65 -7.36 14.50 9.18
N GLU A 66 -7.88 15.72 9.09
CA GLU A 66 -8.22 16.39 7.83
C GLU A 66 -7.03 16.53 6.85
N LYS A 67 -5.79 16.48 7.37
CA LYS A 67 -4.55 16.54 6.56
C LYS A 67 -4.15 15.17 6.00
N ARG A 68 -5.08 14.21 5.98
CA ARG A 68 -4.93 12.87 5.42
C ARG A 68 -6.26 12.45 4.79
N THR A 69 -6.19 11.62 3.76
CA THR A 69 -7.38 11.06 3.12
C THR A 69 -7.63 9.64 3.62
N TYR A 70 -8.80 9.41 4.21
CA TYR A 70 -9.25 8.08 4.66
C TYR A 70 -10.25 7.51 3.67
N LYS A 71 -10.04 6.24 3.33
CA LYS A 71 -10.83 5.55 2.32
C LYS A 71 -11.15 4.16 2.80
N LEU A 72 -12.43 3.81 2.84
CA LEU A 72 -12.86 2.43 2.90
C LEU A 72 -12.58 1.78 1.55
N THR A 73 -12.13 0.53 1.54
CA THR A 73 -11.95 -0.26 0.32
C THR A 73 -12.83 -1.50 0.34
N VAL A 74 -13.55 -1.75 -0.74
CA VAL A 74 -14.37 -2.96 -0.93
C VAL A 74 -13.96 -3.64 -2.23
N ARG A 75 -13.93 -4.98 -2.24
CA ARG A 75 -13.86 -5.76 -3.48
C ARG A 75 -15.14 -6.57 -3.63
N ASP A 76 -15.80 -6.34 -4.77
CA ASP A 76 -16.95 -7.07 -5.27
C ASP A 76 -16.58 -8.16 -6.30
N ASP A 77 -15.28 -8.40 -6.47
CA ASP A 77 -14.73 -9.40 -7.39
C ASP A 77 -13.70 -10.26 -6.64
N GLN A 78 -13.82 -11.58 -6.83
CA GLN A 78 -12.91 -12.58 -6.28
C GLN A 78 -11.53 -12.49 -6.92
N THR A 79 -11.45 -12.06 -8.19
CA THR A 79 -10.17 -11.84 -8.82
C THR A 79 -9.48 -10.66 -8.13
N ARG A 80 -8.15 -10.73 -7.98
CA ARG A 80 -7.34 -9.59 -7.54
C ARG A 80 -7.20 -8.56 -8.67
N GLY A 81 -8.31 -8.30 -9.38
CA GLY A 81 -8.40 -7.59 -10.64
C GLY A 81 -7.86 -6.16 -10.61
N GLU A 82 -8.02 -5.47 -11.74
CA GLU A 82 -7.33 -4.21 -12.01
C GLU A 82 -7.79 -3.03 -11.14
N TYR A 83 -8.98 -3.12 -10.54
CA TYR A 83 -9.57 -2.06 -9.73
C TYR A 83 -10.00 -2.53 -8.32
N VAL A 84 -10.36 -1.56 -7.49
CA VAL A 84 -10.95 -1.73 -6.15
C VAL A 84 -12.00 -0.64 -5.97
N ARG A 85 -13.06 -0.88 -5.19
CA ARG A 85 -14.03 0.16 -4.83
C ARG A 85 -13.49 0.96 -3.66
N GLN A 86 -13.56 2.28 -3.72
CA GLN A 86 -13.17 3.15 -2.62
C GLN A 86 -14.27 4.16 -2.31
N GLY A 87 -14.57 4.33 -1.03
CA GLY A 87 -15.42 5.42 -0.51
C GLY A 87 -14.58 6.26 0.44
N MET A 88 -14.59 7.57 0.24
CA MET A 88 -13.96 8.50 1.18
C MET A 88 -14.88 8.72 2.38
N PHE A 89 -14.28 8.92 3.54
CA PHE A 89 -15.01 9.29 4.74
C PHE A 89 -14.22 10.28 5.58
N GLU A 90 -14.96 11.07 6.36
CA GLU A 90 -14.37 11.98 7.32
C GLU A 90 -14.14 11.27 8.64
N VAL A 91 -13.07 11.70 9.29
CA VAL A 91 -12.61 11.15 10.55
C VAL A 91 -12.98 12.14 11.66
N PRO A 92 -13.67 11.71 12.72
CA PRO A 92 -13.82 12.54 13.90
C PRO A 92 -12.44 12.82 14.50
N LYS A 93 -12.22 14.07 14.93
CA LYS A 93 -11.00 14.46 15.65
C LYS A 93 -10.83 13.58 16.89
N ALA A 94 -9.60 13.37 17.35
CA ALA A 94 -9.34 12.63 18.57
C ALA A 94 -10.00 13.30 19.79
N THR A 95 -11.21 12.87 20.14
CA THR A 95 -11.99 13.33 21.28
C THR A 95 -12.06 12.22 22.32
N GLY A 96 -10.97 12.04 23.07
CA GLY A 96 -10.94 11.15 24.23
C GLY A 96 -10.95 9.65 23.91
N SER A 97 -11.51 8.86 24.83
CA SER A 97 -11.43 7.39 24.83
C SER A 97 -12.55 6.66 24.09
N GLU A 98 -13.51 7.39 23.52
CA GLU A 98 -14.75 6.83 22.97
C GLU A 98 -14.60 6.36 21.51
N PHE A 99 -15.37 5.35 21.15
CA PHE A 99 -15.50 4.88 19.76
C PHE A 99 -16.59 5.66 19.06
N SER A 100 -16.30 6.12 17.84
CA SER A 100 -17.23 6.77 16.93
C SER A 100 -17.59 5.85 15.78
N THR A 101 -18.82 5.94 15.30
CA THR A 101 -19.28 5.18 14.12
C THR A 101 -19.16 6.03 12.86
N VAL A 102 -18.42 5.53 11.89
CA VAL A 102 -18.29 6.11 10.55
C VAL A 102 -19.13 5.29 9.59
N LEU A 103 -19.98 5.96 8.80
CA LEU A 103 -20.84 5.33 7.80
C LEU A 103 -20.30 5.64 6.39
N VAL A 104 -20.13 4.62 5.58
CA VAL A 104 -19.70 4.75 4.18
C VAL A 104 -20.76 4.12 3.26
N PRO A 105 -21.62 4.93 2.62
CA PRO A 105 -22.66 4.45 1.73
C PRO A 105 -22.08 3.72 0.51
N PHE A 106 -22.72 2.64 0.06
CA PHE A 106 -22.37 1.95 -1.18
C PHE A 106 -22.51 2.87 -2.40
N SER A 107 -23.45 3.83 -2.37
CA SER A 107 -23.62 4.85 -3.40
C SER A 107 -22.40 5.79 -3.54
N SER A 108 -21.59 5.92 -2.49
CA SER A 108 -20.34 6.71 -2.52
C SER A 108 -19.14 5.95 -3.09
N LEU A 109 -19.27 4.65 -3.32
CA LEU A 109 -18.15 3.81 -3.76
C LEU A 109 -17.83 4.05 -5.24
N VAL A 110 -16.61 4.49 -5.49
CA VAL A 110 -16.08 4.67 -6.84
C VAL A 110 -15.05 3.59 -7.13
N ALA A 111 -15.09 3.01 -8.33
CA ALA A 111 -14.06 2.08 -8.77
C ALA A 111 -12.78 2.85 -9.13
N VAL A 112 -11.64 2.42 -8.57
CA VAL A 112 -10.35 3.07 -8.78
C VAL A 112 -9.25 2.07 -9.10
N ARG A 113 -8.25 2.53 -9.87
CA ARG A 113 -6.96 1.86 -10.06
C ARG A 113 -5.87 2.68 -9.38
N GLY A 114 -5.47 2.27 -8.18
CA GLY A 114 -4.67 3.13 -7.32
C GLY A 114 -5.53 4.28 -6.78
N PRO A 115 -5.13 5.56 -6.93
CA PRO A 115 -5.96 6.70 -6.56
C PRO A 115 -6.87 7.21 -7.68
N VAL A 116 -6.71 6.70 -8.91
CA VAL A 116 -7.37 7.23 -10.11
C VAL A 116 -8.68 6.50 -10.38
N ILE A 117 -9.75 7.27 -10.66
CA ILE A 117 -11.07 6.74 -11.03
C ILE A 117 -10.98 5.90 -12.30
N ASN A 118 -11.62 4.73 -12.29
CA ASN A 118 -11.82 3.89 -13.47
C ASN A 118 -13.25 4.07 -13.99
N PRO A 119 -13.46 4.90 -15.04
CA PRO A 119 -14.81 5.15 -15.57
C PRO A 119 -15.43 3.94 -16.27
N ASN A 120 -14.60 2.96 -16.68
CA ASN A 120 -15.05 1.77 -17.40
C ASN A 120 -15.36 0.58 -16.48
N ALA A 121 -15.34 0.79 -15.16
CA ALA A 121 -15.63 -0.29 -14.22
C ALA A 121 -17.13 -0.62 -14.21
N PRO A 122 -17.49 -1.92 -14.11
CA PRO A 122 -18.88 -2.31 -13.89
C PRO A 122 -19.50 -1.65 -12.64
N PRO A 123 -20.84 -1.60 -12.52
CA PRO A 123 -21.52 -1.23 -11.27
C PRO A 123 -21.13 -2.12 -10.09
N PHE A 124 -21.22 -1.59 -8.87
CA PHE A 124 -20.89 -2.33 -7.65
C PHE A 124 -21.88 -3.46 -7.40
N LYS A 125 -21.38 -4.67 -7.14
CA LYS A 125 -22.19 -5.84 -6.81
C LYS A 125 -22.29 -6.03 -5.30
N LYS A 126 -23.48 -5.82 -4.74
CA LYS A 126 -23.74 -5.94 -3.30
C LYS A 126 -23.78 -7.39 -2.82
N ASP A 127 -24.20 -8.31 -3.68
CA ASP A 127 -24.34 -9.75 -3.41
C ASP A 127 -23.00 -10.49 -3.32
N THR A 128 -21.89 -9.87 -3.76
CA THR A 128 -20.59 -10.54 -3.87
C THR A 128 -19.43 -9.79 -3.21
N VAL A 129 -19.55 -9.38 -1.94
CA VAL A 129 -18.46 -8.70 -1.23
C VAL A 129 -17.39 -9.69 -0.75
N PHE A 130 -16.22 -9.67 -1.37
CA PHE A 130 -15.10 -10.59 -1.08
C PHE A 130 -14.05 -10.04 -0.12
N GLN A 131 -13.90 -8.73 0.00
CA GLN A 131 -12.85 -8.16 0.85
C GLN A 131 -13.23 -6.75 1.28
N ILE A 132 -12.97 -6.44 2.54
CA ILE A 132 -13.11 -5.11 3.12
C ILE A 132 -11.73 -4.67 3.63
N GLY A 133 -11.46 -3.38 3.60
CA GLY A 133 -10.23 -2.82 4.10
C GLY A 133 -10.29 -1.31 4.15
N MET A 134 -9.15 -0.70 4.39
CA MET A 134 -9.04 0.73 4.50
C MET A 134 -7.66 1.20 4.05
N VAL A 135 -7.62 2.41 3.49
CA VAL A 135 -6.40 3.10 3.10
C VAL A 135 -6.41 4.50 3.69
N ILE A 136 -5.29 4.88 4.31
CA ILE A 136 -4.97 6.28 4.65
C ILE A 136 -3.93 6.72 3.64
N SER A 137 -4.12 7.86 2.98
CA SER A 137 -3.20 8.33 1.96
C SER A 137 -3.16 9.84 1.79
N LYS A 138 -2.16 10.33 1.05
CA LYS A 138 -2.12 11.70 0.55
C LYS A 138 -2.94 11.95 -0.71
N PHE A 139 -3.47 10.89 -1.33
CA PHE A 139 -4.11 10.97 -2.64
C PHE A 139 -5.62 11.14 -2.50
N LYS A 140 -6.20 12.04 -3.30
CA LYS A 140 -7.66 12.16 -3.46
C LYS A 140 -8.19 11.02 -4.31
N ILE A 141 -9.51 10.81 -4.34
CA ILE A 141 -10.16 10.03 -5.41
C ILE A 141 -10.48 11.03 -6.51
N ALA A 142 -9.78 10.94 -7.64
CA ALA A 142 -9.92 11.91 -8.74
C ALA A 142 -9.73 11.22 -10.10
N ALA A 143 -10.08 11.93 -11.17
CA ALA A 143 -9.86 11.46 -12.55
C ALA A 143 -8.36 11.36 -12.90
N SER A 144 -7.50 12.04 -12.13
CA SER A 144 -6.05 12.01 -12.29
C SER A 144 -5.34 11.79 -10.95
N MET A 145 -4.01 11.67 -10.97
CA MET A 145 -3.23 11.40 -9.76
C MET A 145 -3.02 12.66 -8.92
N GLU A 146 -4.03 13.02 -8.13
CA GLU A 146 -4.04 14.24 -7.32
C GLU A 146 -3.75 13.97 -5.83
N THR A 147 -3.07 14.91 -5.19
CA THR A 147 -2.77 14.90 -3.76
C THR A 147 -3.44 16.04 -3.03
N ILE A 148 -3.63 15.92 -1.72
CA ILE A 148 -4.01 17.04 -0.86
C ILE A 148 -2.82 18.00 -0.69
N GLU A 149 -3.12 19.31 -0.53
CA GLU A 149 -2.11 20.38 -0.57
C GLU A 149 -1.26 20.48 0.71
N ASP A 150 -1.78 20.04 1.86
CA ASP A 150 -1.08 20.03 3.15
C ASP A 150 -1.10 18.63 3.78
N PHE A 151 -0.49 17.66 3.09
CA PHE A 151 -0.43 16.30 3.61
C PHE A 151 0.47 16.19 4.85
N ARG A 152 -0.11 15.79 5.98
CA ARG A 152 0.62 15.53 7.22
C ARG A 152 1.27 14.15 7.19
N ASP A 153 2.60 14.12 7.09
CA ASP A 153 3.38 12.92 7.33
C ASP A 153 3.54 12.64 8.84
N GLY A 154 4.13 11.49 9.18
CA GLY A 154 4.36 11.09 10.57
C GLY A 154 3.44 9.97 11.08
N PRO A 155 3.38 9.77 12.40
CA PRO A 155 2.68 8.65 12.99
C PRO A 155 1.16 8.78 12.84
N PHE A 156 0.49 7.62 12.85
CA PHE A 156 -0.96 7.51 12.99
C PHE A 156 -1.30 6.26 13.81
N SER A 157 -2.45 6.28 14.45
CA SER A 157 -3.00 5.18 15.22
C SER A 157 -4.52 5.33 15.28
N MET A 158 -5.20 4.24 14.94
CA MET A 158 -6.65 4.13 14.94
C MET A 158 -7.01 2.77 15.49
N ASP A 159 -7.84 2.74 16.52
CA ASP A 159 -8.44 1.53 17.02
C ASP A 159 -9.73 1.26 16.25
N ILE A 160 -9.96 0.00 15.91
CA ILE A 160 -11.11 -0.47 15.15
C ILE A 160 -11.72 -1.62 15.95
N SER A 161 -12.92 -1.41 16.50
CA SER A 161 -13.62 -2.46 17.23
C SER A 161 -14.47 -3.30 16.30
N GLU A 162 -15.16 -2.67 15.35
CA GLU A 162 -16.16 -3.34 14.50
C GLU A 162 -16.14 -2.82 13.06
N VAL A 163 -16.44 -3.73 12.14
CA VAL A 163 -16.65 -3.45 10.71
C VAL A 163 -17.81 -4.31 10.25
N GLY A 164 -18.85 -3.70 9.68
CA GLY A 164 -20.05 -4.42 9.24
C GLY A 164 -20.85 -3.64 8.21
N PHE A 165 -22.03 -4.17 7.85
CA PHE A 165 -22.98 -3.46 6.98
C PHE A 165 -24.05 -2.76 7.81
N TYR A 166 -24.54 -1.62 7.32
CA TYR A 166 -25.63 -0.89 7.96
C TYR A 166 -26.82 -0.68 7.00
N SER A 167 -28.01 -0.56 7.60
CA SER A 167 -29.25 -0.09 7.00
C SER A 167 -29.83 0.98 7.91
N GLU A 168 -30.67 1.89 7.39
CA GLU A 168 -31.33 2.94 8.18
C GLU A 168 -32.01 2.42 9.47
N GLU A 169 -32.54 1.19 9.45
CA GLU A 169 -33.18 0.55 10.62
C GLU A 169 -32.19 0.17 11.74
N ASN A 170 -30.91 -0.07 11.42
CA ASN A 170 -29.91 -0.61 12.35
C ASN A 170 -28.97 0.44 12.96
N VAL A 171 -29.07 1.72 12.56
CA VAL A 171 -28.14 2.78 13.00
C VAL A 171 -28.25 3.08 14.51
N GLY A 172 -29.32 2.63 15.18
CA GLY A 172 -29.54 2.80 16.62
C GLY A 172 -29.29 1.58 17.53
N ASN A 173 -29.13 0.36 16.99
CA ASN A 173 -29.16 -0.89 17.79
C ASN A 173 -28.10 -1.92 17.34
N VAL A 174 -26.84 -1.50 17.17
CA VAL A 174 -25.76 -2.45 16.87
C VAL A 174 -25.28 -3.13 18.17
N SER A 175 -26.01 -4.17 18.58
CA SER A 175 -25.49 -5.22 19.46
C SER A 175 -24.63 -6.20 18.65
N PRO A 176 -23.52 -6.73 19.19
CA PRO A 176 -22.47 -7.37 18.42
C PRO A 176 -22.92 -8.72 17.87
N SER A 177 -23.09 -8.82 16.55
CA SER A 177 -23.16 -10.12 15.88
C SER A 177 -21.84 -10.40 15.15
N THR A 178 -21.02 -11.21 15.83
CA THR A 178 -20.04 -12.13 15.26
C THR A 178 -18.80 -11.50 14.62
N PHE A 179 -17.73 -11.41 15.42
CA PHE A 179 -16.37 -11.25 14.90
C PHE A 179 -16.02 -12.42 13.95
N PRO A 180 -15.50 -12.17 12.74
CA PRO A 180 -14.94 -13.24 11.93
C PRO A 180 -13.69 -13.79 12.63
N VAL A 181 -13.74 -15.06 13.03
CA VAL A 181 -12.59 -15.80 13.58
C VAL A 181 -11.50 -15.86 12.49
N MET A 182 -10.45 -15.06 12.66
CA MET A 182 -9.25 -15.19 11.85
C MET A 182 -8.51 -16.47 12.28
N SER A 183 -8.61 -17.51 11.45
CA SER A 183 -7.81 -18.72 11.65
C SER A 183 -6.32 -18.41 11.43
N ASN A 184 -5.54 -18.48 12.50
CA ASN A 184 -4.08 -18.55 12.44
C ASN A 184 -3.68 -19.91 11.86
N THR A 185 -3.76 -20.05 10.55
CA THR A 185 -3.04 -21.12 9.83
C THR A 185 -2.05 -20.50 8.86
N THR A 186 -0.80 -20.41 9.34
CA THR A 186 0.40 -20.39 8.50
C THR A 186 0.41 -21.64 7.63
N LYS A 187 -0.31 -21.62 6.50
CA LYS A 187 -0.10 -22.58 5.42
C LYS A 187 0.38 -21.83 4.19
N SER A 188 1.69 -21.95 3.99
CA SER A 188 2.36 -21.66 2.74
C SER A 188 1.72 -22.46 1.61
N SER A 189 1.08 -21.79 0.67
CA SER A 189 1.06 -22.29 -0.70
C SER A 189 0.93 -21.13 -1.68
N PHE A 190 2.06 -20.79 -2.30
CA PHE A 190 2.05 -20.39 -3.69
C PHE A 190 3.20 -21.16 -4.33
N GLY A 191 2.86 -21.91 -5.37
CA GLY A 191 3.63 -23.00 -5.94
C GLY A 191 5.11 -22.70 -6.13
N ARG A 192 5.90 -23.78 -6.09
CA ARG A 192 7.31 -23.85 -6.48
C ARG A 192 7.50 -23.35 -7.92
N SER A 193 7.43 -22.04 -8.12
CA SER A 193 8.11 -21.41 -9.23
C SER A 193 9.58 -21.35 -8.83
N VAL A 194 10.43 -21.97 -9.66
CA VAL A 194 11.90 -21.93 -9.54
C VAL A 194 12.44 -20.49 -9.43
N LEU A 195 11.61 -19.48 -9.76
CA LEU A 195 11.91 -18.05 -9.68
C LEU A 195 11.55 -17.39 -8.34
N GLY A 196 10.88 -18.08 -7.39
CA GLY A 196 10.49 -17.50 -6.10
C GLY A 196 11.65 -16.93 -5.25
N PRO A 197 12.79 -17.63 -5.14
CA PRO A 197 13.99 -17.10 -4.48
C PRO A 197 14.57 -15.89 -5.22
N VAL A 198 14.54 -15.92 -6.56
CA VAL A 198 15.03 -14.84 -7.44
C VAL A 198 14.15 -13.59 -7.31
N PHE A 199 12.83 -13.73 -7.29
CA PHE A 199 11.89 -12.63 -7.05
C PHE A 199 12.07 -12.01 -5.66
N LYS A 200 12.24 -12.83 -4.60
CA LYS A 200 12.54 -12.32 -3.26
C LYS A 200 13.89 -11.59 -3.19
N LEU A 201 14.90 -12.04 -3.94
CA LEU A 201 16.19 -11.37 -4.04
C LEU A 201 16.08 -10.00 -4.74
N VAL A 202 15.41 -9.95 -5.90
CA VAL A 202 15.26 -8.74 -6.73
C VAL A 202 14.30 -7.71 -6.11
N PHE A 203 13.20 -8.15 -5.50
CA PHE A 203 12.13 -7.28 -5.00
C PHE A 203 12.10 -7.13 -3.47
N SER A 204 13.17 -7.54 -2.77
CA SER A 204 13.29 -7.43 -1.32
C SER A 204 12.96 -6.02 -0.83
N GLU A 205 11.87 -5.91 -0.07
CA GLU A 205 11.40 -4.67 0.56
C GLU A 205 12.49 -4.02 1.42
N LYS A 206 13.25 -4.83 2.16
CA LYS A 206 14.40 -4.39 2.96
C LYS A 206 15.46 -3.68 2.11
N SER A 207 15.67 -4.12 0.86
CA SER A 207 16.60 -3.46 -0.06
C SER A 207 16.07 -2.11 -0.56
N ARG A 208 14.78 -2.04 -0.90
CA ARG A 208 14.14 -0.78 -1.32
C ARG A 208 14.14 0.26 -0.20
N ARG A 209 13.77 -0.13 1.02
CA ARG A 209 13.81 0.75 2.20
C ARG A 209 15.21 1.31 2.45
N ARG A 210 16.24 0.48 2.30
CA ARG A 210 17.64 0.91 2.45
C ARG A 210 18.08 1.87 1.34
N ARG A 211 17.73 1.61 0.08
CA ARG A 211 18.03 2.53 -1.03
C ARG A 211 17.33 3.87 -0.85
N ALA A 212 16.07 3.86 -0.43
CA ALA A 212 15.32 5.07 -0.11
C ALA A 212 15.99 5.85 1.04
N ALA A 213 16.34 5.19 2.14
CA ALA A 213 17.04 5.83 3.26
C ALA A 213 18.40 6.41 2.83
N LEU A 214 19.13 5.72 1.97
CA LEU A 214 20.40 6.21 1.43
C LEU A 214 20.20 7.41 0.50
N ASN A 215 19.16 7.41 -0.33
CA ASN A 215 18.81 8.55 -1.17
C ASN A 215 18.44 9.78 -0.31
N VAL A 216 17.75 9.60 0.82
CA VAL A 216 17.49 10.70 1.77
C VAL A 216 18.79 11.28 2.34
N LEU A 217 19.76 10.42 2.68
CA LEU A 217 21.07 10.89 3.13
C LEU A 217 21.84 11.62 2.01
N VAL A 218 21.74 11.12 0.78
CA VAL A 218 22.33 11.77 -0.40
C VAL A 218 21.73 13.14 -0.63
N ASP A 219 20.40 13.25 -0.65
CA ASP A 219 19.70 14.52 -0.81
C ASP A 219 20.09 15.52 0.30
N ARG A 220 20.23 15.06 1.55
CA ARG A 220 20.71 15.89 2.66
C ARG A 220 22.16 16.34 2.46
N ALA A 221 23.03 15.44 1.99
CA ALA A 221 24.43 15.75 1.71
C ALA A 221 24.59 16.70 0.52
N GLU A 222 23.76 16.55 -0.52
CA GLU A 222 23.72 17.44 -1.68
C GLU A 222 23.27 18.85 -1.27
N LYS A 223 22.18 18.95 -0.50
CA LYS A 223 21.69 20.23 0.06
C LYS A 223 22.73 20.92 0.94
N ARG A 224 23.46 20.15 1.77
CA ARG A 224 24.49 20.69 2.67
C ARG A 224 25.72 21.22 1.94
N ASN A 225 26.13 20.58 0.85
CA ASN A 225 27.38 20.88 0.16
C ASN A 225 27.19 21.72 -1.11
N GLY A 226 25.96 22.13 -1.46
CA GLY A 226 25.66 22.79 -2.74
C GLY A 226 26.03 21.93 -3.96
N ALA A 227 26.13 20.61 -3.79
CA ALA A 227 26.62 19.71 -4.82
C ALA A 227 25.51 19.39 -5.83
N LYS A 228 25.82 19.45 -7.13
CA LYS A 228 24.87 19.07 -8.19
C LYS A 228 24.52 17.58 -8.08
N LYS A 229 23.23 17.30 -8.28
CA LYS A 229 22.63 15.96 -8.27
C LYS A 229 23.42 15.01 -9.17
N GLY A 230 23.96 13.92 -8.59
CA GLY A 230 24.65 12.87 -9.34
C GLY A 230 26.18 12.89 -9.27
N LEU A 231 26.81 13.84 -8.56
CA LEU A 231 28.22 13.70 -8.18
C LEU A 231 28.35 12.63 -7.09
N GLY A 232 29.04 11.53 -7.40
CA GLY A 232 29.23 10.38 -6.49
C GLY A 232 29.80 10.71 -5.10
N ARG A 233 30.30 11.93 -4.88
CA ARG A 233 30.76 12.44 -3.57
C ARG A 233 29.66 12.43 -2.50
N ALA A 234 28.43 12.85 -2.82
CA ALA A 234 27.33 12.85 -1.84
C ALA A 234 26.91 11.43 -1.43
N TRP A 235 26.96 10.50 -2.39
CA TRP A 235 26.78 9.07 -2.16
C TRP A 235 27.87 8.49 -1.26
N LEU A 236 29.14 8.77 -1.56
CA LEU A 236 30.29 8.32 -0.76
C LEU A 236 30.22 8.85 0.68
N GLN A 237 29.80 10.09 0.88
CA GLN A 237 29.58 10.65 2.21
C GLN A 237 28.44 9.95 2.96
N SER A 238 27.33 9.68 2.29
CA SER A 238 26.19 8.97 2.89
C SER A 238 26.55 7.54 3.30
N VAL A 239 27.36 6.87 2.46
CA VAL A 239 27.92 5.56 2.74
C VAL A 239 28.92 5.62 3.91
N SER A 240 29.81 6.61 3.96
CA SER A 240 30.80 6.73 5.02
C SER A 240 30.17 7.01 6.38
N VAL A 241 29.12 7.85 6.43
CA VAL A 241 28.31 8.08 7.65
C VAL A 241 27.65 6.78 8.11
N SER A 242 27.04 6.03 7.18
CA SER A 242 26.42 4.74 7.47
C SER A 242 27.41 3.70 7.97
N TYR A 243 28.64 3.71 7.44
CA TYR A 243 29.74 2.85 7.87
C TYR A 243 30.24 3.22 9.27
N ARG A 244 30.55 4.51 9.51
CA ARG A 244 31.04 5.02 10.80
C ARG A 244 30.05 4.75 11.94
N ASN A 245 28.77 5.02 11.72
CA ASN A 245 27.73 4.76 12.72
C ASN A 245 27.66 3.27 13.09
N ARG A 246 27.86 2.38 12.10
CA ARG A 246 27.87 0.94 12.36
C ARG A 246 29.17 0.47 13.01
N ALA A 247 30.32 1.01 12.61
CA ALA A 247 31.62 0.71 13.21
C ALA A 247 31.64 1.08 14.70
N ARG A 248 31.05 2.22 15.07
CA ARG A 248 30.89 2.62 16.48
C ARG A 248 30.06 1.63 17.30
N SER A 249 29.03 1.01 16.71
CA SER A 249 28.13 0.09 17.42
C SER A 249 28.61 -1.37 17.48
N ARG A 250 29.43 -1.84 16.53
CA ARG A 250 29.74 -3.27 16.35
C ARG A 250 31.22 -3.57 16.05
N GLY A 251 32.08 -2.56 16.07
CA GLY A 251 33.48 -2.67 15.67
C GLY A 251 33.69 -2.53 14.15
N TYR A 252 34.90 -2.10 13.77
CA TYR A 252 35.27 -1.79 12.38
C TYR A 252 35.26 -3.04 11.47
N LEU A 253 35.72 -4.19 11.96
CA LEU A 253 35.77 -5.43 11.19
C LEU A 253 34.37 -5.96 10.86
N SER A 254 33.45 -5.95 11.84
CA SER A 254 32.05 -6.35 11.65
C SER A 254 31.30 -5.39 10.71
N ALA A 255 31.59 -4.09 10.81
CA ALA A 255 31.04 -3.09 9.90
C ALA A 255 31.54 -3.28 8.46
N ALA A 256 32.83 -3.59 8.28
CA ALA A 256 33.45 -3.83 6.98
C ALA A 256 32.91 -5.09 6.30
N SER A 257 32.85 -6.22 7.02
CA SER A 257 32.29 -7.47 6.48
C SER A 257 30.81 -7.33 6.10
N THR A 258 30.03 -6.64 6.94
CA THR A 258 28.63 -6.35 6.68
C THR A 258 28.46 -5.45 5.45
N PHE A 259 29.33 -4.46 5.28
CA PHE A 259 29.32 -3.57 4.12
C PHE A 259 29.69 -4.34 2.84
N ALA A 260 30.78 -5.11 2.85
CA ALA A 260 31.23 -5.91 1.72
C ALA A 260 30.15 -6.90 1.26
N ARG A 261 29.58 -7.67 2.20
CA ARG A 261 28.49 -8.62 1.91
C ARG A 261 27.29 -7.94 1.26
N ARG A 262 26.96 -6.72 1.70
CA ARG A 262 25.84 -5.95 1.16
C ARG A 262 26.13 -5.37 -0.21
N LEU A 263 27.35 -4.90 -0.45
CA LEU A 263 27.79 -4.40 -1.74
C LEU A 263 27.74 -5.52 -2.77
N VAL A 264 28.28 -6.70 -2.44
CA VAL A 264 28.19 -7.91 -3.29
C VAL A 264 26.72 -8.24 -3.58
N ALA A 265 25.86 -8.30 -2.55
CA ALA A 265 24.44 -8.61 -2.74
C ALA A 265 23.72 -7.57 -3.63
N ASP A 266 24.07 -6.29 -3.54
CA ASP A 266 23.48 -5.24 -4.36
C ASP A 266 23.98 -5.26 -5.80
N SER A 267 25.27 -5.53 -6.02
CA SER A 267 25.85 -5.73 -7.35
C SER A 267 25.20 -6.92 -8.04
N VAL A 268 25.10 -8.07 -7.37
CA VAL A 268 24.43 -9.26 -7.92
C VAL A 268 22.98 -8.94 -8.31
N LYS A 269 22.24 -8.22 -7.47
CA LYS A 269 20.86 -7.81 -7.80
C LYS A 269 20.78 -6.85 -8.97
N PHE A 270 21.74 -5.93 -9.08
CA PHE A 270 21.79 -4.99 -10.19
C PHE A 270 22.03 -5.73 -11.52
N PHE A 271 23.03 -6.60 -11.57
CA PHE A 271 23.33 -7.39 -12.75
C PHE A 271 22.18 -8.34 -13.09
N LEU A 272 21.68 -9.12 -12.12
CA LEU A 272 20.58 -10.04 -12.34
C LEU A 272 19.31 -9.31 -12.81
N GLY A 273 19.02 -8.13 -12.25
CA GLY A 273 17.91 -7.29 -12.69
C GLY A 273 18.09 -6.76 -14.11
N LYS A 274 19.30 -6.34 -14.50
CA LYS A 274 19.62 -5.89 -15.87
C LYS A 274 19.54 -7.05 -16.86
N THR A 275 20.09 -8.20 -16.52
CA THR A 275 20.05 -9.43 -17.32
C THR A 275 18.61 -9.90 -17.52
N LEU A 276 17.80 -9.94 -16.47
CA LEU A 276 16.39 -10.32 -16.57
C LEU A 276 15.59 -9.31 -17.42
N LYS A 277 15.88 -8.01 -17.27
CA LYS A 277 15.25 -6.97 -18.10
C LYS A 277 15.60 -7.13 -19.59
N LEU A 278 16.84 -7.48 -19.90
CA LEU A 278 17.33 -7.60 -21.27
C LEU A 278 16.92 -8.93 -21.92
N LEU A 279 17.02 -10.05 -21.19
CA LEU A 279 16.77 -11.39 -21.73
C LEU A 279 15.32 -11.85 -21.64
N VAL A 280 14.54 -11.35 -20.69
CA VAL A 280 13.15 -11.80 -20.49
C VAL A 280 12.18 -10.70 -20.89
N PHE A 281 12.28 -9.54 -20.25
CA PHE A 281 11.27 -8.50 -20.46
C PHE A 281 11.35 -7.84 -21.83
N TYR A 282 12.55 -7.50 -22.31
CA TYR A 282 12.72 -6.86 -23.61
C TYR A 282 12.17 -7.69 -24.80
N PRO A 283 12.47 -9.00 -24.93
CA PRO A 283 11.88 -9.81 -26.01
C PRO A 283 10.36 -9.99 -25.86
N ILE A 284 9.83 -10.10 -24.64
CA ILE A 284 8.38 -10.16 -24.41
C ILE A 284 7.69 -8.85 -24.84
N PHE A 285 8.26 -7.68 -24.50
CA PHE A 285 7.70 -6.40 -24.93
C PHE A 285 7.87 -6.17 -26.43
N ALA A 286 8.97 -6.64 -27.02
CA ALA A 286 9.19 -6.59 -28.46
C ALA A 286 8.18 -7.47 -29.21
N SER A 287 7.88 -8.67 -28.71
CA SER A 287 6.86 -9.54 -29.32
C SER A 287 5.46 -8.94 -29.23
N PHE A 288 5.08 -8.31 -28.11
CA PHE A 288 3.82 -7.56 -28.02
C PHE A 288 3.72 -6.42 -29.05
N LYS A 289 4.81 -5.68 -29.29
CA LYS A 289 4.85 -4.63 -30.33
C LYS A 289 4.70 -5.22 -31.74
N LEU A 290 5.35 -6.35 -32.01
CA LEU A 290 5.23 -7.08 -33.29
C LEU A 290 3.81 -7.57 -33.54
N VAL A 291 3.15 -8.14 -32.52
CA VAL A 291 1.73 -8.55 -32.59
C VAL A 291 0.82 -7.35 -32.84
N LYS A 292 1.07 -6.21 -32.19
CA LYS A 292 0.30 -4.96 -32.41
C LYS A 292 0.49 -4.45 -33.85
N LEU A 293 1.72 -4.45 -34.37
CA LEU A 293 2.01 -4.06 -35.76
C LEU A 293 1.38 -5.00 -36.78
N PHE A 294 1.43 -6.32 -36.55
CA PHE A 294 0.81 -7.32 -37.42
C PHE A 294 -0.72 -7.16 -37.46
N LYS A 295 -1.37 -6.94 -36.31
CA LYS A 295 -2.80 -6.68 -36.22
C LYS A 295 -3.24 -5.43 -36.99
N VAL A 296 -2.42 -4.37 -36.98
CA VAL A 296 -2.73 -3.11 -37.67
C VAL A 296 -2.48 -3.22 -39.18
N LYS A 297 -1.34 -3.79 -39.61
CA LYS A 297 -0.98 -3.85 -41.04
C LYS A 297 -1.64 -4.98 -41.83
N VAL A 298 -1.82 -6.16 -41.23
CA VAL A 298 -2.26 -7.37 -41.96
C VAL A 298 -3.76 -7.60 -41.81
N LEU A 299 -4.32 -7.32 -40.63
CA LEU A 299 -5.73 -7.59 -40.32
C LEU A 299 -6.65 -6.39 -40.56
N GLY A 300 -6.11 -5.23 -40.99
CA GLY A 300 -6.89 -4.01 -41.24
C GLY A 300 -7.66 -3.48 -40.04
N LYS A 301 -7.41 -4.02 -38.83
CA LYS A 301 -8.08 -3.56 -37.61
C LYS A 301 -7.45 -2.24 -37.19
N ALA A 302 -8.21 -1.16 -37.35
CA ALA A 302 -7.82 0.15 -36.88
C ALA A 302 -7.33 0.08 -35.43
N PRO A 303 -6.20 0.72 -35.08
CA PRO A 303 -5.72 0.73 -33.71
C PRO A 303 -6.80 1.37 -32.83
N VAL A 304 -7.24 0.65 -31.81
CA VAL A 304 -8.08 1.23 -30.74
C VAL A 304 -7.34 2.46 -30.23
N PRO A 305 -7.93 3.66 -30.28
CA PRO A 305 -7.23 4.89 -29.96
C PRO A 305 -6.67 4.81 -28.54
N GLU A 306 -5.38 5.09 -28.40
CA GLU A 306 -4.77 5.31 -27.10
C GLU A 306 -5.43 6.54 -26.50
N MET A 307 -6.32 6.31 -25.52
CA MET A 307 -6.91 7.37 -24.71
C MET A 307 -5.76 8.07 -23.97
N LYS A 308 -5.58 9.35 -24.31
CA LYS A 308 -4.67 10.29 -23.63
C LYS A 308 -5.09 10.49 -22.18
#